data_AF-A0A9D2F0H6-F1
#
_entry.id   AF-A0A9D2F0H6-F1
#
_cell.length_a   1.000
_cell.length_b   1.000
_cell.length_c   1.000
_cell.angle_alpha   90.00
_cell.angle_beta   90.00
_cell.angle_gamma   90.00
#
_symmetry.space_group_name_H-M   'P 1'
#
loop_
_entity.id
_entity.type
_entity.pdbx_description
1 polymer ?
#
loop_
_entity_poly.entity_id
_entity_poly.type
_entity_poly.pdbx_seq_one_letter_code
_entity_poly.pdbx_strand_id
1 'polypeptide(L)'
;MTSTICWHCHQLAQMVCPDENVNGTPYYGGQHIPAFPDWRFSADADWDKNKSLLIFSCANCGFPNIAEVETSEAECTLGYDPENHIIRWLPIQPMGKVYSNAPEDIASMASEVHKCHEIGADRAAVILARSVMEGIVANQEEVPSKKKLYERIEDLKRAGKITSRTADAATAIRLCGNDYVHNVLEQVDREYTEIVVKILDSVIDDLYSNPSLVSQAMEYANRRRQAQQEKSNGTNR
;
A
#
# COMPACT_ATOMS: atom_id res chain seq x y z
N MET A 1 4.61 -25.47 -0.44
CA MET A 1 5.50 -24.47 0.18
C MET A 1 5.06 -23.07 -0.19
N THR A 2 4.54 -22.35 0.79
CA THR A 2 4.09 -20.95 0.67
C THR A 2 5.27 -19.97 0.82
N SER A 3 5.19 -18.77 0.23
CA SER A 3 6.25 -17.75 0.33
C SER A 3 5.67 -16.39 0.74
N THR A 4 6.41 -15.64 1.55
CA THR A 4 6.07 -14.23 1.88
C THR A 4 7.34 -13.42 2.16
N ILE A 5 7.19 -12.11 2.27
CA ILE A 5 8.29 -11.24 2.72
C ILE A 5 8.47 -11.46 4.23
N CYS A 6 9.63 -11.97 4.62
CA CYS A 6 9.95 -12.18 6.03
C CYS A 6 10.10 -10.83 6.74
N TRP A 7 9.36 -10.59 7.83
CA TRP A 7 9.47 -9.34 8.59
C TRP A 7 10.87 -9.12 9.19
N HIS A 8 11.63 -10.18 9.42
CA HIS A 8 12.97 -10.11 9.99
C HIS A 8 14.05 -9.83 8.93
N CYS A 9 14.18 -10.69 7.91
CA CYS A 9 15.25 -10.55 6.92
C CYS A 9 14.88 -9.74 5.68
N HIS A 10 13.61 -9.32 5.54
CA HIS A 10 13.10 -8.51 4.42
C HIS A 10 13.30 -9.13 3.03
N GLN A 11 13.47 -10.45 2.97
CA GLN A 11 13.58 -11.20 1.73
C GLN A 11 12.27 -11.95 1.47
N LEU A 12 11.92 -12.07 0.19
CA LEU A 12 10.91 -13.03 -0.24
C LEU A 12 11.48 -14.44 -0.03
N ALA A 13 10.93 -15.17 0.92
CA ALA A 13 11.42 -16.48 1.31
C ALA A 13 10.27 -17.48 1.44
N GLN A 14 10.60 -18.76 1.29
CA GLN A 14 9.68 -19.83 1.65
C GLN A 14 9.44 -19.82 3.15
N MET A 15 8.19 -20.04 3.54
CA MET A 15 7.78 -20.18 4.93
C MET A 15 7.45 -21.64 5.18
N VAL A 16 8.13 -22.22 6.16
CA VAL A 16 8.05 -23.64 6.49
C VAL A 16 7.21 -23.80 7.74
N CYS A 17 6.19 -24.66 7.69
CA CYS A 17 5.41 -24.99 8.87
C CYS A 17 6.32 -25.68 9.90
N PRO A 18 6.26 -25.35 11.21
CA PRO A 18 7.15 -25.93 12.22
C PRO A 18 7.07 -27.46 12.33
N ASP A 19 5.94 -28.05 11.91
CA ASP A 19 5.70 -29.49 11.94
C ASP A 19 6.24 -30.24 10.71
N GLU A 20 6.81 -29.54 9.72
CA GLU A 20 7.46 -30.19 8.59
C GLU A 20 8.89 -30.64 8.95
N ASN A 21 9.18 -31.92 8.70
CA ASN A 21 10.54 -32.45 8.81
C ASN A 21 11.44 -31.81 7.75
N VAL A 22 12.19 -30.77 8.11
CA VAL A 22 13.25 -30.23 7.26
C VAL A 22 14.47 -31.14 7.35
N ASN A 23 15.01 -31.58 6.22
CA ASN A 23 16.28 -32.33 6.12
C ASN A 23 16.38 -33.63 6.96
N GLY A 24 15.26 -34.31 7.23
CA GLY A 24 15.27 -35.60 7.92
C GLY A 24 15.63 -35.53 9.41
N THR A 25 15.68 -34.33 10.01
CA THR A 25 15.69 -34.20 11.48
C THR A 25 14.27 -34.39 12.00
N PRO A 26 13.99 -35.44 12.80
CA PRO A 26 12.65 -35.67 13.32
C PRO A 26 12.27 -34.57 14.32
N TYR A 27 11.12 -33.95 14.10
CA TYR A 27 10.45 -33.17 15.14
C TYR A 27 10.01 -34.13 16.26
N TYR A 28 10.56 -33.97 17.46
CA TYR A 28 10.17 -34.78 18.63
C TYR A 28 8.80 -34.29 19.12
N GLY A 29 7.76 -34.91 18.56
CA GLY A 29 6.36 -34.60 18.79
C GLY A 29 5.95 -34.58 20.26
N GLY A 30 5.11 -33.61 20.59
CA GLY A 30 4.44 -33.48 21.88
C GLY A 30 4.00 -32.06 22.21
N GLN A 31 4.56 -31.05 21.55
CA GLN A 31 4.15 -29.66 21.76
C GLN A 31 3.12 -29.27 20.71
N HIS A 32 1.88 -29.16 21.15
CA HIS A 32 0.76 -28.53 20.45
C HIS A 32 1.27 -27.30 19.69
N ILE A 33 1.08 -27.19 18.37
CA ILE A 33 1.19 -25.87 17.73
C ILE A 33 0.17 -25.01 18.48
N PRO A 34 0.59 -23.91 19.13
CA PRO A 34 -0.36 -23.00 19.73
C PRO A 34 -1.07 -22.31 18.58
N ALA A 35 -2.25 -22.81 18.21
CA ALA A 35 -3.18 -22.08 17.38
C ALA A 35 -3.69 -20.90 18.22
N PHE A 36 -3.61 -19.70 17.66
CA PHE A 36 -4.15 -18.50 18.31
C PHE A 36 -5.47 -18.08 17.64
N PRO A 37 -6.38 -17.42 18.38
CA PRO A 37 -6.31 -17.14 19.80
C PRO A 37 -6.44 -18.41 20.64
N ASP A 38 -5.76 -18.41 21.78
CA ASP A 38 -5.85 -19.52 22.73
C ASP A 38 -7.28 -19.59 23.27
N TRP A 39 -7.96 -20.70 22.97
CA TRP A 39 -9.36 -20.94 23.27
C TRP A 39 -9.70 -20.77 24.76
N ARG A 40 -8.72 -20.93 25.67
CA ARG A 40 -8.89 -20.72 27.12
C ARG A 40 -9.15 -19.26 27.49
N PHE A 41 -8.75 -18.34 26.61
CA PHE A 41 -8.92 -16.90 26.78
C PHE A 41 -9.90 -16.29 25.76
N SER A 42 -10.40 -17.08 24.80
CA SER A 42 -11.36 -16.66 23.77
C SER A 42 -12.82 -16.87 24.19
N ALA A 43 -13.11 -16.87 25.49
CA ALA A 43 -14.46 -16.97 26.00
C ALA A 43 -15.24 -15.71 25.61
N ASP A 44 -16.17 -15.89 24.66
CA ASP A 44 -17.23 -14.95 24.25
C ASP A 44 -16.94 -14.04 23.02
N ALA A 45 -17.47 -14.53 21.88
CA ALA A 45 -18.15 -13.82 20.78
C ALA A 45 -17.41 -13.15 19.60
N ASP A 46 -16.12 -12.79 19.66
CA ASP A 46 -15.52 -12.01 18.55
C ASP A 46 -14.60 -12.78 17.59
N TRP A 47 -14.20 -14.01 17.91
CA TRP A 47 -13.30 -14.78 17.04
C TRP A 47 -14.05 -15.80 16.19
N ASP A 48 -13.82 -15.74 14.87
CA ASP A 48 -14.31 -16.74 13.92
C ASP A 48 -13.64 -18.08 14.23
N LYS A 49 -14.44 -19.08 14.63
CA LYS A 49 -13.95 -20.40 15.03
C LYS A 49 -13.24 -21.16 13.90
N ASN A 50 -13.46 -20.73 12.66
CA ASN A 50 -12.78 -21.31 11.50
C ASN A 50 -11.44 -20.63 11.23
N LYS A 51 -11.10 -19.52 11.91
CA LYS A 51 -9.82 -18.84 11.73
C LYS A 51 -8.86 -19.22 12.84
N SER A 52 -7.59 -19.31 12.51
CA SER A 52 -6.53 -19.42 13.51
C SER A 52 -5.27 -18.71 13.02
N LEU A 53 -4.39 -18.34 13.95
CA LEU A 53 -3.06 -17.88 13.61
C LEU A 53 -2.06 -19.01 13.85
N LEU A 54 -1.25 -19.28 12.83
CA LEU A 54 -0.15 -20.24 12.86
C LEU A 54 1.17 -19.52 12.70
N ILE A 55 2.21 -20.06 13.35
CA ILE A 55 3.58 -19.55 13.25
C ILE A 55 4.33 -20.43 12.24
N PHE A 56 4.90 -19.82 11.22
CA PHE A 56 5.79 -20.44 10.23
C PHE A 56 7.23 -19.98 10.44
N SER A 57 8.22 -20.74 9.95
CA SER A 57 9.64 -20.38 9.99
C SER A 57 10.13 -19.92 8.62
N CYS A 58 10.84 -18.79 8.56
CA CYS A 58 11.47 -18.33 7.32
C CYS A 58 12.64 -19.23 6.92
N ALA A 59 12.61 -19.84 5.73
CA ALA A 59 13.67 -20.73 5.25
C ALA A 59 15.04 -20.02 5.07
N ASN A 60 15.04 -18.69 4.90
CA ASN A 60 16.28 -17.92 4.73
C ASN A 60 16.97 -17.57 6.06
N CYS A 61 16.23 -17.27 7.12
CA CYS A 61 16.81 -16.76 8.37
C CYS A 61 16.33 -17.45 9.66
N GLY A 62 15.37 -18.37 9.56
CA GLY A 62 14.82 -19.12 10.69
C GLY A 62 13.86 -18.36 11.60
N PHE A 63 13.65 -17.05 11.40
CA PHE A 63 12.75 -16.27 12.24
C PHE A 63 11.26 -16.57 11.96
N PRO A 64 10.40 -16.51 13.01
CA PRO A 64 8.99 -16.84 12.89
C PRO A 64 8.25 -15.81 12.04
N ASN A 65 7.26 -16.20 11.25
CA ASN A 65 6.27 -15.34 10.58
C ASN A 65 4.88 -15.88 10.92
N ILE A 66 3.90 -15.02 11.10
CA ILE A 66 2.56 -15.44 11.53
C ILE A 66 1.66 -15.45 10.31
N ALA A 67 0.87 -16.50 10.10
CA ALA A 67 -0.17 -16.52 9.09
C ALA A 67 -1.53 -16.67 9.76
N GLU A 68 -2.51 -15.93 9.28
CA GLU A 68 -3.91 -16.24 9.54
C GLU A 68 -4.36 -17.30 8.52
N VAL A 69 -4.96 -18.38 9.01
CA VAL A 69 -5.47 -19.50 8.21
C VAL A 69 -6.94 -19.72 8.49
N GLU A 70 -7.69 -20.18 7.49
CA GLU A 70 -9.10 -20.56 7.62
C GLU A 70 -9.26 -22.06 7.42
N THR A 71 -9.74 -22.77 8.43
CA THR A 71 -9.92 -24.21 8.41
C THR A 71 -11.40 -24.56 8.55
N SER A 72 -11.92 -25.42 7.68
CA SER A 72 -13.26 -25.98 7.89
C SER A 72 -13.23 -27.17 8.85
N GLU A 73 -14.35 -27.41 9.54
CA GLU A 73 -14.50 -28.52 10.48
C GLU A 73 -14.27 -29.90 9.81
N ALA A 74 -14.55 -30.02 8.51
CA ALA A 74 -14.31 -31.24 7.73
C ALA A 74 -12.81 -31.49 7.46
N GLU A 75 -12.03 -30.44 7.20
CA GLU A 75 -10.60 -30.53 6.85
C GLU A 75 -9.72 -30.89 8.05
N CYS A 76 -10.16 -30.55 9.27
CA CYS A 76 -9.52 -31.00 10.50
C CYS A 76 -9.42 -32.53 10.62
N THR A 77 -10.28 -33.29 9.92
CA THR A 77 -10.34 -34.76 10.04
C THR A 77 -9.69 -35.53 8.89
N LEU A 78 -9.41 -34.89 7.74
CA LEU A 78 -9.00 -35.56 6.50
C LEU A 78 -7.54 -35.34 6.10
N GLY A 79 -6.78 -34.61 6.92
CA GLY A 79 -5.41 -34.19 6.60
C GLY A 79 -5.40 -32.70 6.30
N TYR A 80 -5.12 -31.91 7.32
CA TYR A 80 -5.08 -30.46 7.24
C TYR A 80 -3.72 -30.01 6.69
N ASP A 81 -3.72 -29.38 5.51
CA ASP A 81 -2.56 -28.65 4.99
C ASP A 81 -2.78 -27.15 5.21
N PRO A 82 -2.14 -26.54 6.23
CA PRO A 82 -2.32 -25.14 6.55
C PRO A 82 -1.88 -24.21 5.42
N GLU A 83 -0.96 -24.64 4.55
CA GLU A 83 -0.44 -23.78 3.48
C GLU A 83 -1.50 -23.42 2.44
N ASN A 84 -2.45 -24.32 2.19
CA ASN A 84 -3.54 -24.12 1.23
C ASN A 84 -4.66 -23.22 1.77
N HIS A 85 -4.58 -22.86 3.06
CA HIS A 85 -5.64 -22.19 3.80
C HIS A 85 -5.22 -20.82 4.33
N ILE A 86 -4.06 -20.30 3.91
CA ILE A 86 -3.55 -19.01 4.34
C ILE A 86 -4.40 -17.88 3.76
N ILE A 87 -5.00 -17.09 4.66
CA ILE A 87 -5.74 -15.87 4.34
C ILE A 87 -4.76 -14.70 4.16
N ARG A 88 -3.85 -14.50 5.13
CA ARG A 88 -2.87 -13.41 5.14
C ARG A 88 -1.70 -13.66 6.08
N TRP A 89 -0.63 -12.89 5.92
CA TRP A 89 0.57 -12.89 6.77
C TRP A 89 0.60 -11.70 7.75
N LEU A 90 1.20 -11.91 8.92
CA LEU A 90 1.38 -10.98 10.03
C LEU A 90 2.87 -11.02 10.54
N PRO A 91 3.40 -9.91 11.07
CA PRO A 91 2.82 -8.58 11.07
C PRO A 91 2.70 -8.05 9.64
N ILE A 92 1.66 -7.26 9.39
CA ILE A 92 1.53 -6.53 8.14
C ILE A 92 2.65 -5.49 8.18
N GLN A 93 3.81 -5.76 7.56
CA GLN A 93 4.71 -4.67 7.18
C GLN A 93 3.83 -3.65 6.47
N PRO A 94 3.83 -2.37 6.89
CA PRO A 94 2.98 -1.41 6.24
C PRO A 94 3.38 -1.37 4.77
N MET A 95 2.47 -1.82 3.91
CA MET A 95 2.78 -2.07 2.50
C MET A 95 2.93 -0.74 1.76
N GLY A 96 2.30 0.31 2.30
CA GLY A 96 2.15 1.58 1.62
C GLY A 96 1.33 1.42 0.34
N LYS A 97 1.38 2.44 -0.51
CA LYS A 97 0.73 2.43 -1.83
C LYS A 97 1.76 2.53 -2.95
N VAL A 98 1.50 1.86 -4.07
CA VAL A 98 2.36 1.91 -5.26
C VAL A 98 1.84 2.98 -6.22
N TYR A 99 2.73 3.86 -6.67
CA TYR A 99 2.42 4.93 -7.64
C TYR A 99 3.30 4.81 -8.88
N SER A 100 2.91 3.94 -9.80
CA SER A 100 3.73 3.57 -10.97
C SER A 100 3.96 4.69 -11.98
N ASN A 101 3.05 5.68 -12.06
CA ASN A 101 3.15 6.79 -13.02
C ASN A 101 3.80 8.05 -12.43
N ALA A 102 4.07 8.07 -11.11
CA ALA A 102 4.69 9.22 -10.45
C ALA A 102 6.23 9.09 -10.44
N PRO A 103 6.99 10.20 -10.37
CA PRO A 103 8.43 10.16 -10.18
C PRO A 103 8.83 9.37 -8.93
N GLU A 104 9.95 8.64 -8.99
CA GLU A 104 10.38 7.70 -7.95
C GLU A 104 10.44 8.32 -6.55
N ASP A 105 11.05 9.50 -6.42
CA ASP A 105 11.17 10.20 -5.14
C ASP A 105 9.79 10.55 -4.55
N ILE A 106 8.87 11.02 -5.40
CA ILE A 106 7.49 11.36 -4.99
C ILE A 106 6.72 10.09 -4.63
N ALA A 107 6.82 9.05 -5.45
CA ALA A 107 6.16 7.76 -5.23
C ALA A 107 6.61 7.10 -3.93
N SER A 108 7.92 7.14 -3.65
CA SER A 108 8.51 6.58 -2.43
C SER A 108 7.99 7.29 -1.18
N MET A 109 8.06 8.63 -1.14
CA MET A 109 7.56 9.40 0.00
C MET A 109 6.04 9.29 0.16
N ALA A 110 5.27 9.27 -0.94
CA ALA A 110 3.83 9.08 -0.88
C ALA A 110 3.46 7.67 -0.38
N SER A 111 4.25 6.65 -0.75
CA SER A 111 4.09 5.30 -0.20
C SER A 111 4.31 5.30 1.31
N GLU A 112 5.33 6.02 1.79
CA GLU A 112 5.64 6.15 3.21
C GLU A 112 4.54 6.89 4.00
N VAL A 113 3.83 7.85 3.39
CA VAL A 113 2.63 8.46 4.00
C VAL A 113 1.58 7.40 4.36
N HIS A 114 1.27 6.50 3.42
CA HIS A 114 0.35 5.38 3.68
C HIS A 114 0.88 4.47 4.78
N LYS A 115 2.19 4.20 4.78
CA LYS A 115 2.80 3.36 5.83
C LYS A 115 2.64 3.96 7.22
N CYS A 116 2.86 5.27 7.35
CA CYS A 116 2.67 5.98 8.61
C CYS A 116 1.21 5.90 9.07
N HIS A 117 0.24 6.10 8.18
CA HIS A 117 -1.17 6.02 8.53
C HIS A 117 -1.60 4.61 8.94
N GLU A 118 -1.13 3.57 8.22
CA GLU A 118 -1.41 2.16 8.53
C GLU A 118 -1.03 1.80 9.96
N ILE A 119 0.15 2.23 10.42
CA ILE A 119 0.63 1.96 11.79
C ILE A 119 0.11 2.97 12.85
N GLY A 120 -0.75 3.91 12.46
CA GLY A 120 -1.30 4.94 13.37
C GLY A 120 -0.31 6.05 13.74
N ALA A 121 0.76 6.23 12.96
CA ALA A 121 1.66 7.39 13.07
C ALA A 121 1.06 8.61 12.35
N ASP A 122 -0.16 9.00 12.74
CA ASP A 122 -1.01 9.94 12.01
C ASP A 122 -0.38 11.34 11.85
N ARG A 123 0.29 11.83 12.89
CA ARG A 123 1.06 13.08 12.82
C ARG A 123 2.17 13.03 11.78
N ALA A 124 2.90 11.91 11.72
CA ALA A 124 3.98 11.74 10.75
C ALA A 124 3.41 11.67 9.33
N ALA A 125 2.28 10.98 9.14
CA ALA A 125 1.59 10.90 7.85
C ALA A 125 1.18 12.28 7.32
N VAL A 126 0.57 13.14 8.15
CA VAL A 126 0.15 14.49 7.73
C VAL A 126 1.35 15.40 7.42
N ILE A 127 2.40 15.39 8.25
CA ILE A 127 3.61 16.19 8.00
C ILE A 127 4.29 15.71 6.71
N LEU A 128 4.42 14.39 6.52
CA LEU A 128 5.04 13.82 5.35
C LEU A 128 4.21 14.09 4.08
N ALA A 129 2.88 14.06 4.15
CA ALA A 129 2.00 14.41 3.03
C ALA A 129 2.23 15.86 2.55
N ARG A 130 2.49 16.80 3.47
CA ARG A 130 2.89 18.18 3.11
C ARG A 130 4.24 18.21 2.40
N SER A 131 5.23 17.43 2.84
CA SER A 131 6.53 17.33 2.17
C SER A 131 6.41 16.72 0.77
N VAL A 132 5.56 15.69 0.60
CA VAL A 132 5.23 15.14 -0.73
C VAL A 132 4.63 16.21 -1.62
N MET A 133 3.69 17.02 -1.10
CA MET A 133 3.08 18.11 -1.85
C MET A 133 4.11 19.17 -2.28
N GLU A 134 5.09 19.51 -1.44
CA GLU A 134 6.19 20.40 -1.82
C GLU A 134 7.03 19.82 -2.96
N GLY A 135 7.30 18.51 -2.94
CA GLY A 135 7.98 17.77 -4.00
C GLY A 135 7.19 17.75 -5.31
N ILE A 136 5.87 17.51 -5.26
CA ILE A 136 4.96 17.57 -6.41
C ILE A 136 5.00 18.97 -7.02
N VAL A 137 4.82 20.02 -6.22
CA VAL A 137 4.86 21.40 -6.71
C VAL A 137 6.21 21.73 -7.34
N ALA A 138 7.32 21.30 -6.74
CA ALA A 138 8.66 21.47 -7.32
C ALA A 138 8.80 20.75 -8.67
N ASN A 139 8.21 19.56 -8.82
CA ASN A 139 8.24 18.79 -10.06
C ASN A 139 7.41 19.43 -11.20
N GLN A 140 6.42 20.26 -10.87
CA GLN A 140 5.63 21.02 -11.86
C GLN A 140 6.27 22.37 -12.24
N GLU A 141 7.27 22.83 -11.49
CA GLU A 141 7.99 24.06 -11.75
C GLU A 141 9.13 23.86 -12.75
N GLU A 142 9.32 24.81 -13.67
CA GLU A 142 10.43 24.79 -14.62
C GLU A 142 11.75 25.23 -13.96
N VAL A 143 11.67 26.07 -12.92
CA VAL A 143 12.81 26.60 -12.18
C VAL A 143 12.49 26.56 -10.68
N PRO A 144 13.44 26.17 -9.81
CA PRO A 144 13.23 26.16 -8.37
C PRO A 144 12.80 27.54 -7.84
N SER A 145 11.65 27.58 -7.19
CA SER A 145 11.10 28.79 -6.59
C SER A 145 11.53 28.97 -5.14
N LYS A 146 11.83 30.21 -4.72
CA LYS A 146 12.04 30.59 -3.31
C LYS A 146 10.75 31.06 -2.61
N LYS A 147 9.62 31.03 -3.32
CA LYS A 147 8.33 31.49 -2.82
C LYS A 147 7.74 30.51 -1.82
N LYS A 148 6.77 30.96 -1.02
CA LYS A 148 6.04 30.08 -0.10
C LYS A 148 5.18 29.09 -0.89
N LEU A 149 4.89 27.92 -0.31
CA LEU A 149 4.11 26.87 -0.96
C LEU A 149 2.75 27.38 -1.50
N TYR A 150 2.05 28.25 -0.76
CA TYR A 150 0.78 28.83 -1.22
C TYR A 150 0.95 29.63 -2.53
N GLU A 151 2.00 30.46 -2.63
CA GLU A 151 2.25 31.31 -3.80
C GLU A 151 2.60 30.44 -5.02
N ARG A 152 3.36 29.37 -4.78
CA ARG A 152 3.74 28.40 -5.82
C ARG A 152 2.53 27.68 -6.38
N ILE A 153 1.61 27.23 -5.52
CA ILE A 153 0.34 26.59 -5.94
C ILE A 153 -0.50 27.56 -6.79
N GLU A 154 -0.65 28.81 -6.36
CA GLU A 154 -1.43 29.81 -7.10
C GLU A 154 -0.78 30.18 -8.45
N ASP A 155 0.55 30.24 -8.52
CA ASP A 155 1.26 30.49 -9.77
C ASP A 155 1.08 29.32 -10.76
N LEU A 156 1.14 28.07 -10.30
CA LEU A 156 0.87 26.88 -11.13
C LEU A 156 -0.58 26.85 -11.63
N LYS A 157 -1.54 27.21 -10.77
CA LYS A 157 -2.96 27.35 -11.14
C LYS A 157 -3.15 28.43 -12.21
N ARG A 158 -2.55 29.61 -12.01
CA ARG A 158 -2.61 30.73 -12.97
C ARG A 158 -1.95 30.39 -14.31
N ALA A 159 -0.86 29.63 -14.28
CA ALA A 159 -0.18 29.13 -15.47
C ALA A 159 -0.92 27.98 -16.17
N GLY A 160 -2.01 27.46 -15.60
CA GLY A 160 -2.77 26.34 -16.15
C GLY A 160 -2.03 25.00 -16.08
N LYS A 161 -0.95 24.91 -15.30
CA LYS A 161 -0.19 23.66 -15.10
C LYS A 161 -0.95 22.67 -14.21
N ILE A 162 -1.78 23.19 -13.31
CA ILE A 162 -2.68 22.40 -12.46
C ILE A 162 -4.10 22.95 -12.55
N THR A 163 -5.09 22.08 -12.36
CA THR A 163 -6.50 22.48 -12.34
C THR A 163 -6.86 23.23 -11.04
N SER A 164 -7.98 23.97 -11.05
CA SER A 164 -8.49 24.59 -9.82
C SER A 164 -8.73 23.56 -8.71
N ARG A 165 -9.31 22.41 -9.06
CA ARG A 165 -9.56 21.34 -8.09
C ARG A 165 -8.27 20.82 -7.46
N THR A 166 -7.24 20.58 -8.28
CA THR A 166 -5.93 20.11 -7.81
C THR A 166 -5.24 21.16 -6.93
N ALA A 167 -5.36 22.45 -7.27
CA ALA A 167 -4.84 23.55 -6.45
C ALA A 167 -5.55 23.66 -5.09
N ASP A 168 -6.87 23.49 -5.06
CA ASP A 168 -7.66 23.52 -3.82
C ASP A 168 -7.29 22.32 -2.92
N ALA A 169 -7.10 21.13 -3.52
CA ALA A 169 -6.60 19.94 -2.83
C ALA A 169 -5.19 20.12 -2.24
N ALA A 170 -4.25 20.67 -3.02
CA ALA A 170 -2.90 21.00 -2.55
C ALA A 170 -2.92 22.03 -1.41
N THR A 171 -3.84 23.01 -1.50
CA THR A 171 -4.04 24.01 -0.45
C THR A 171 -4.57 23.41 0.83
N ALA A 172 -5.51 22.45 0.74
CA ALA A 172 -6.01 21.71 1.90
C ALA A 172 -4.85 21.01 2.62
N ILE A 173 -4.06 20.19 1.93
CA ILE A 173 -2.90 19.49 2.53
C ILE A 173 -1.90 20.47 3.17
N ARG A 174 -1.64 21.61 2.52
CA ARG A 174 -0.77 22.66 3.08
C ARG A 174 -1.31 23.18 4.41
N LEU A 175 -2.61 23.47 4.50
CA LEU A 175 -3.24 23.96 5.72
C LEU A 175 -3.17 22.90 6.81
N CYS A 176 -3.54 21.66 6.48
CA CYS A 176 -3.47 20.52 7.39
C CYS A 176 -2.08 20.35 8.00
N GLY A 177 -1.03 20.31 7.16
CA GLY A 177 0.32 20.12 7.67
C GLY A 177 0.89 21.34 8.40
N ASN A 178 0.47 22.56 8.08
CA ASN A 178 0.96 23.75 8.78
C ASN A 178 0.56 23.76 10.26
N ASP A 179 -0.68 23.35 10.57
CA ASP A 179 -1.17 23.34 11.95
C ASP A 179 -0.35 22.38 12.81
N TYR A 180 -0.01 21.19 12.29
CA TYR A 180 0.75 20.18 13.04
C TYR A 180 2.26 20.34 13.00
N VAL A 181 2.82 21.08 12.03
CA VAL A 181 4.24 21.47 12.06
C VAL A 181 4.49 22.53 13.13
N HIS A 182 3.53 23.42 13.38
CA HIS A 182 3.66 24.48 14.39
C HIS A 182 3.17 24.03 15.78
N ASN A 183 2.16 23.16 15.86
CA ASN A 183 1.63 22.59 17.10
C ASN A 183 1.90 21.09 17.20
N VAL A 184 3.18 20.69 17.15
CA VAL A 184 3.61 19.28 17.11
C VAL A 184 3.07 18.43 18.28
N LEU A 185 2.74 19.06 19.41
CA LEU A 185 2.21 18.35 20.59
C LEU A 185 0.72 18.02 20.47
N GLU A 186 0.00 18.65 19.56
CA GLU A 186 -1.43 18.40 19.34
C GLU A 186 -1.62 17.01 18.74
N GLN A 187 -2.65 16.30 19.21
CA GLN A 187 -3.02 15.00 18.65
C GLN A 187 -3.67 15.21 17.29
N VAL A 188 -3.30 14.37 16.34
CA VAL A 188 -3.94 14.32 15.02
C VAL A 188 -4.95 13.20 15.07
N ASP A 189 -6.19 13.49 14.71
CA ASP A 189 -7.21 12.47 14.60
C ASP A 189 -6.95 11.56 13.38
N ARG A 190 -7.26 10.28 13.53
CA ARG A 190 -7.04 9.28 12.48
C ARG A 190 -7.96 9.52 11.29
N GLU A 191 -9.23 9.89 11.53
CA GLU A 191 -10.20 10.19 10.47
C GLU A 191 -9.73 11.38 9.63
N TYR A 192 -9.22 12.42 10.32
CA TYR A 192 -8.62 13.56 9.67
C TYR A 192 -7.41 13.18 8.80
N THR A 193 -6.53 12.32 9.32
CA THR A 193 -5.36 11.82 8.58
C THR A 193 -5.78 11.05 7.35
N GLU A 194 -6.78 10.18 7.45
CA GLU A 194 -7.31 9.43 6.31
C GLU A 194 -7.80 10.36 5.19
N ILE A 195 -8.47 11.47 5.55
CA ILE A 195 -8.89 12.50 4.57
C ILE A 195 -7.67 13.09 3.87
N VAL A 196 -6.62 13.48 4.61
CA VAL A 196 -5.38 14.04 4.03
C VAL A 196 -4.71 13.05 3.08
N VAL A 197 -4.62 11.77 3.46
CA VAL A 197 -4.06 10.71 2.61
C VAL A 197 -4.87 10.53 1.32
N LYS A 198 -6.21 10.54 1.40
CA LYS A 198 -7.09 10.46 0.23
C LYS A 198 -6.98 11.67 -0.69
N ILE A 199 -6.80 12.88 -0.14
CA ILE A 199 -6.57 14.09 -0.94
C ILE A 199 -5.22 13.97 -1.66
N LEU A 200 -4.17 13.47 -0.99
CA LEU A 200 -2.86 13.28 -1.60
C LEU A 200 -2.93 12.29 -2.77
N ASP A 201 -3.63 11.17 -2.57
CA ASP A 201 -3.90 10.18 -3.61
C ASP A 201 -4.58 10.83 -4.82
N SER A 202 -5.63 11.61 -4.60
CA SER A 202 -6.34 12.30 -5.69
C SER A 202 -5.44 13.26 -6.45
N VAL A 203 -4.53 13.97 -5.79
CA VAL A 203 -3.59 14.89 -6.46
C VAL A 203 -2.59 14.11 -7.31
N ILE A 204 -2.06 13.00 -6.80
CA ILE A 204 -1.14 12.14 -7.57
C ILE A 204 -1.86 11.55 -8.78
N ASP A 205 -3.10 11.11 -8.61
CA ASP A 205 -3.89 10.58 -9.72
C ASP A 205 -4.18 11.64 -10.78
N ASP A 206 -4.48 12.87 -10.39
CA ASP A 206 -4.73 13.97 -11.32
C ASP A 206 -3.52 14.34 -12.17
N LEU A 207 -2.34 14.35 -11.57
CA LEU A 207 -1.12 14.85 -12.21
C LEU A 207 -0.35 13.76 -12.95
N TYR A 208 -0.47 12.50 -12.52
CA TYR A 208 0.37 11.42 -13.02
C TYR A 208 -0.45 10.27 -13.61
N SER A 209 -1.36 9.68 -12.83
CA SER A 209 -2.11 8.48 -13.26
C SER A 209 -3.08 8.79 -14.41
N ASN A 210 -3.93 9.80 -14.26
CA ASN A 210 -4.98 10.14 -15.22
C ASN A 210 -4.42 10.58 -16.58
N PRO A 211 -3.40 11.47 -16.66
CA PRO A 211 -2.76 11.81 -17.93
C PRO A 211 -2.15 10.59 -18.65
N SER A 212 -1.55 9.66 -17.91
CA SER A 212 -1.00 8.40 -18.46
C SER A 212 -2.12 7.53 -19.05
N LEU A 213 -3.23 7.33 -18.33
CA LEU A 213 -4.38 6.56 -18.81
C LEU A 213 -5.02 7.17 -20.06
N VAL A 214 -5.18 8.50 -20.09
CA VAL A 214 -5.73 9.21 -21.26
C VAL A 214 -4.83 9.02 -22.48
N SER A 215 -3.51 9.14 -22.30
CA SER A 215 -2.53 8.95 -23.38
C SER A 215 -2.61 7.54 -23.96
N GLN A 216 -2.64 6.51 -23.09
CA GLN A 216 -2.78 5.11 -23.51
C GLN A 216 -4.09 4.86 -24.26
N ALA A 217 -5.21 5.44 -23.79
CA ALA A 217 -6.50 5.32 -24.46
C ALA A 217 -6.50 5.97 -25.86
N MET A 218 -5.87 7.13 -25.99
CA MET A 218 -5.73 7.84 -27.27
C MET A 218 -4.87 7.06 -28.27
N GLU A 219 -3.75 6.48 -27.82
CA GLU A 219 -2.91 5.62 -28.65
C GLU A 219 -3.67 4.38 -29.14
N TYR A 220 -4.43 3.75 -28.24
CA TYR A 220 -5.29 2.61 -28.61
C TYR A 220 -6.35 3.02 -29.66
N ALA A 221 -7.04 4.14 -29.47
CA ALA A 221 -8.04 4.65 -30.40
C ALA A 221 -7.45 4.94 -31.78
N ASN A 222 -6.26 5.56 -31.83
CA ASN A 222 -5.55 5.87 -33.07
C ASN A 222 -5.13 4.60 -33.82
N ARG A 223 -4.57 3.61 -33.12
CA ARG A 223 -4.23 2.30 -33.71
C ARG A 223 -5.45 1.61 -34.32
N ARG A 224 -6.61 1.66 -33.64
CA ARG A 224 -7.85 1.10 -34.19
C ARG A 224 -8.36 1.82 -35.43
N ARG A 225 -8.28 3.16 -35.46
CA ARG A 225 -8.68 3.96 -36.63
C ARG A 225 -7.81 3.63 -37.85
N GLN A 226 -6.50 3.53 -37.66
CA GLN A 226 -5.56 3.15 -38.73
C GLN A 226 -5.87 1.76 -39.28
N ALA A 227 -6.04 0.76 -38.40
CA ALA A 227 -6.38 -0.61 -38.81
C ALA A 227 -7.73 -0.70 -39.54
N GLN A 228 -8.69 0.17 -39.23
CA GLN A 228 -9.97 0.25 -39.95
C GLN A 228 -9.81 0.88 -41.34
N GLN A 229 -9.02 1.95 -41.46
CA GLN A 229 -8.72 2.62 -42.73
C GLN A 229 -7.95 1.72 -43.71
N GLU A 230 -7.00 0.93 -43.20
CA GLU A 230 -6.25 -0.06 -43.99
C GLU A 230 -7.17 -1.18 -44.52
N LYS A 231 -8.10 -1.67 -43.70
CA LYS A 231 -9.09 -2.69 -44.11
C LYS A 231 -10.07 -2.16 -45.16
N SER A 232 -10.56 -0.92 -45.02
CA SER A 232 -11.44 -0.31 -46.02
C SER A 232 -10.73 -0.06 -47.35
N ASN A 233 -9.44 0.30 -47.33
CA ASN A 233 -8.66 0.53 -48.55
C ASN A 233 -8.23 -0.78 -49.24
N GLY A 234 -8.05 -1.87 -48.49
CA GLY A 234 -7.74 -3.20 -49.03
C GLY A 234 -8.93 -3.94 -49.66
N THR A 235 -10.17 -3.49 -49.42
CA THR A 235 -11.38 -4.12 -49.99
C THR A 235 -11.79 -3.53 -51.34
N ASN A 236 -11.18 -2.39 -51.75
CA ASN A 236 -11.42 -1.70 -53.03
C ASN A 236 -10.35 -2.01 -54.10
N ARG A 237 -9.59 -3.10 -53.94
CA ARG A 237 -8.63 -3.63 -54.93
C ARG A 237 -9.01 -5.05 -55.30
#